data_AF-A0A378RQQ6-F1
#
_entry.id   AF-A0A378RQQ6-F1
#
_cell.length_a   1.000
_cell.length_b   1.000
_cell.length_c   1.000
_cell.angle_alpha   90.00
_cell.angle_beta   90.00
_cell.angle_gamma   90.00
#
_symmetry.space_group_name_H-M   'P 1'
#
loop_
_entity.id
_entity.type
_entity.pdbx_description
1 polymer ?
#
loop_
_entity_poly.entity_id
_entity_poly.type
_entity_poly.pdbx_seq_one_letter_code
_entity_poly.pdbx_strand_id
1 'polypeptide(L)'
;MKKIIAILVGSIALASCSSDDNKSSSDDPIFSQPYTELANLDELQTGKYQYVGNKIGDRKVGVVGETSNCKRIDYLLVHRNPTTSVLDSLTYNNFRLDKVEGKLECMSIFEFPRLLQKNELLRPGYMRTSIEDGYYEQLYKDDGKTKDGRAYRRKDHFKGELEIGFQAGYLRVEDRISDYSRITKDEKVYLYFKKM
;
A
#
# COMPACT_ATOMS: atom_id res chain seq x y z
N MET A 1 30.70 -14.74 -66.87
CA MET A 1 30.93 -13.29 -67.08
C MET A 1 29.87 -12.57 -66.26
N LYS A 2 30.21 -11.90 -65.14
CA LYS A 2 30.58 -10.46 -65.04
C LYS A 2 29.58 -9.59 -65.83
N LYS A 3 28.94 -8.52 -65.34
CA LYS A 3 28.99 -7.69 -64.12
C LYS A 3 27.80 -6.68 -64.26
N ILE A 4 27.14 -6.31 -63.15
CA ILE A 4 26.79 -4.93 -62.68
C ILE A 4 26.03 -4.03 -63.70
N ILE A 5 24.90 -3.37 -63.40
CA ILE A 5 24.78 -2.09 -62.65
C ILE A 5 23.29 -1.79 -62.37
N ALA A 6 23.08 -1.24 -61.17
CA ALA A 6 21.84 -0.82 -60.53
C ALA A 6 21.36 0.60 -60.95
N ILE A 7 20.34 1.11 -60.21
CA ILE A 7 19.92 2.52 -59.99
C ILE A 7 18.75 2.96 -60.91
N LEU A 8 17.64 3.59 -60.47
CA LEU A 8 17.09 4.05 -59.18
C LEU A 8 15.73 4.76 -59.43
N VAL A 9 14.94 4.98 -58.37
CA VAL A 9 13.81 5.96 -58.21
C VAL A 9 12.53 5.63 -59.00
N GLY A 10 11.32 5.63 -58.47
CA GLY A 10 10.77 6.05 -57.18
C GLY A 10 9.30 6.38 -57.44
N SER A 11 8.39 5.87 -56.63
CA SER A 11 7.02 6.36 -56.53
C SER A 11 6.53 6.08 -55.13
N ILE A 12 6.53 7.16 -54.36
CA ILE A 12 5.93 7.30 -53.05
C ILE A 12 4.44 7.00 -53.20
N ALA A 13 3.97 5.88 -52.67
CA ALA A 13 2.58 5.72 -52.30
C ALA A 13 2.52 5.81 -50.78
N LEU A 14 2.24 7.03 -50.29
CA LEU A 14 1.77 7.27 -48.95
C LEU A 14 0.44 6.53 -48.77
N ALA A 15 0.51 5.25 -48.39
CA ALA A 15 -0.58 4.65 -47.67
C ALA A 15 -0.58 5.35 -46.30
N SER A 16 -1.53 6.27 -46.16
CA SER A 16 -1.91 6.89 -44.91
C SER A 16 -2.27 5.79 -43.90
N CYS A 17 -1.27 5.29 -43.18
CA CYS A 17 -1.50 4.73 -41.86
C CYS A 17 -1.91 5.93 -41.02
N SER A 18 -3.22 6.11 -40.84
CA SER A 18 -3.71 7.00 -39.79
C SER A 18 -3.01 6.57 -38.52
N SER A 19 -2.34 7.51 -37.88
CA SER A 19 -1.90 7.34 -36.52
C SER A 19 -3.17 7.17 -35.68
N ASP A 20 -3.55 5.92 -35.44
CA ASP A 20 -4.43 5.59 -34.34
C ASP A 20 -3.62 5.81 -33.06
N ASP A 21 -3.47 7.07 -32.69
CA ASP A 21 -2.81 7.57 -31.48
C ASP A 21 -3.60 7.25 -30.20
N ASN A 22 -4.36 6.15 -30.17
CA ASN A 22 -5.32 5.86 -29.09
C ASN A 22 -5.25 4.42 -28.56
N LYS A 23 -4.06 3.82 -28.53
CA LYS A 23 -3.80 2.66 -27.66
C LYS A 23 -2.48 2.79 -26.92
N SER A 24 -2.42 3.70 -25.95
CA SER A 24 -1.49 3.53 -24.82
C SER A 24 -2.14 2.66 -23.74
N SER A 25 -2.57 1.44 -24.09
CA SER A 25 -2.69 0.39 -23.08
C SER A 25 -1.28 -0.08 -22.72
N SER A 26 -0.48 0.81 -22.11
CA SER A 26 0.62 0.32 -21.29
C SER A 26 -0.03 -0.36 -20.11
N ASP A 27 -0.18 -1.68 -20.22
CA ASP A 27 -0.66 -2.51 -19.13
C ASP A 27 0.14 -2.14 -17.88
N ASP A 28 -0.58 -1.93 -16.79
CA ASP A 28 0.03 -1.62 -15.51
C ASP A 28 1.05 -2.73 -15.17
N PRO A 29 2.35 -2.42 -15.06
CA PRO A 29 3.40 -3.44 -14.96
C PRO A 29 3.32 -4.23 -13.64
N ILE A 30 2.58 -3.75 -12.65
CA ILE A 30 2.32 -4.47 -11.40
C ILE A 30 1.01 -5.22 -11.51
N PHE A 31 -0.08 -4.56 -11.92
CA PHE A 31 -1.40 -5.19 -11.92
C PHE A 31 -1.58 -6.26 -13.00
N SER A 32 -0.88 -6.14 -14.13
CA SER A 32 -0.85 -7.18 -15.18
C SER A 32 -0.17 -8.47 -14.73
N GLN A 33 0.60 -8.43 -13.64
CA GLN A 33 1.29 -9.62 -13.14
C GLN A 33 0.34 -10.51 -12.34
N PRO A 34 0.55 -11.84 -12.38
CA PRO A 34 -0.21 -12.77 -11.57
C PRO A 34 -0.16 -12.40 -10.09
N TYR A 35 -1.33 -12.44 -9.46
CA TYR A 35 -1.44 -12.39 -8.02
C TYR A 35 -1.20 -13.80 -7.45
N THR A 36 -0.35 -13.87 -6.44
CA THR A 36 -0.06 -15.07 -5.66
C THR A 36 -0.64 -14.88 -4.27
N GLU A 37 -1.59 -15.73 -3.91
CA GLU A 37 -2.19 -15.75 -2.57
C GLU A 37 -1.13 -16.05 -1.50
N LEU A 38 -1.20 -15.37 -0.35
CA LEU A 38 -0.37 -15.72 0.79
C LEU A 38 -0.79 -17.13 1.28
N ALA A 39 0.10 -18.12 1.19
CA ALA A 39 -0.24 -19.49 1.58
C ALA A 39 -0.04 -19.76 3.08
N ASN A 40 0.86 -19.04 3.72
CA ASN A 40 1.09 -19.07 5.17
C ASN A 40 1.58 -17.71 5.68
N LEU A 41 1.37 -17.44 6.97
CA LEU A 41 1.86 -16.20 7.60
C LEU A 41 3.40 -16.16 7.72
N ASP A 42 4.09 -17.29 7.54
CA ASP A 42 5.55 -17.40 7.60
C ASP A 42 6.25 -16.80 6.37
N GLU A 43 5.55 -16.67 5.25
CA GLU A 43 6.00 -15.94 4.06
C GLU A 43 6.16 -14.43 4.30
N LEU A 44 5.54 -13.88 5.35
CA LEU A 44 5.74 -12.50 5.77
C LEU A 44 7.06 -12.36 6.55
N GLN A 45 8.14 -12.08 5.86
CA GLN A 45 9.46 -11.88 6.47
C GLN A 45 9.44 -10.75 7.51
N THR A 46 10.15 -10.92 8.63
CA THR A 46 10.28 -9.86 9.65
C THR A 46 10.91 -8.59 9.06
N GLY A 47 10.48 -7.44 9.59
CA GLY A 47 11.11 -6.15 9.31
C GLY A 47 10.29 -5.27 8.38
N LYS A 48 10.97 -4.26 7.82
CA LYS A 48 10.33 -3.14 7.14
C LYS A 48 9.92 -3.50 5.71
N TYR A 49 8.71 -3.11 5.34
CA TYR A 49 8.15 -3.10 3.99
C TYR A 49 7.78 -1.66 3.64
N GLN A 50 8.48 -1.08 2.67
CA GLN A 50 8.29 0.29 2.22
C GLN A 50 7.07 0.38 1.30
N TYR A 51 6.16 1.31 1.58
CA TYR A 51 5.02 1.57 0.69
C TYR A 51 5.51 2.03 -0.68
N VAL A 52 4.93 1.48 -1.74
CA VAL A 52 5.26 1.84 -3.13
C VAL A 52 4.10 2.42 -3.91
N GLY A 53 2.86 2.14 -3.53
CA GLY A 53 1.68 2.67 -4.21
C GLY A 53 0.40 1.93 -3.84
N ASN A 54 -0.71 2.39 -4.40
CA ASN A 54 -2.01 1.80 -4.21
C ASN A 54 -2.78 1.65 -5.52
N LYS A 55 -3.67 0.66 -5.55
CA LYS A 55 -4.67 0.49 -6.60
C LYS A 55 -6.05 0.82 -6.06
N ILE A 56 -6.76 1.72 -6.73
CA ILE A 56 -8.14 2.12 -6.39
C ILE A 56 -9.02 1.81 -7.60
N GLY A 57 -9.92 0.82 -7.49
CA GLY A 57 -10.78 0.39 -8.60
C GLY A 57 -9.97 -0.02 -9.83
N ASP A 58 -10.37 0.45 -11.01
CA ASP A 58 -9.70 0.16 -12.29
C ASP A 58 -8.52 1.10 -12.61
N ARG A 59 -8.18 2.02 -11.71
CA ARG A 59 -7.03 2.91 -11.92
C ARG A 59 -5.74 2.09 -11.94
N LYS A 60 -4.80 2.50 -12.79
CA LYS A 60 -3.41 2.01 -12.70
C LYS A 60 -2.91 2.24 -11.28
N VAL A 61 -2.10 1.32 -10.76
CA VAL A 61 -1.41 1.46 -9.50
C VAL A 61 -0.71 2.82 -9.53
N GLY A 62 -1.17 3.71 -8.65
CA GLY A 62 -0.49 4.95 -8.37
C GLY A 62 0.75 4.61 -7.58
N VAL A 63 1.76 4.03 -8.23
CA VAL A 63 3.10 4.01 -7.66
C VAL A 63 3.41 5.48 -7.42
N VAL A 64 3.70 5.85 -6.18
CA VAL A 64 3.82 7.26 -5.80
C VAL A 64 4.93 7.88 -6.64
N GLY A 65 4.55 8.55 -7.73
CA GLY A 65 5.38 9.53 -8.42
C GLY A 65 5.71 10.64 -7.45
N GLU A 66 6.88 11.24 -7.61
CA GLU A 66 7.63 12.08 -6.65
C GLU A 66 6.89 13.30 -6.05
N THR A 67 5.59 13.48 -6.28
CA THR A 67 4.83 14.68 -5.97
C THR A 67 3.92 14.58 -4.73
N SER A 68 3.81 13.42 -4.05
CA SER A 68 3.26 13.33 -2.69
C SER A 68 4.31 12.83 -1.68
N ASN A 69 5.22 13.75 -1.31
CA ASN A 69 6.50 13.44 -0.66
C ASN A 69 6.45 12.67 0.69
N CYS A 70 5.32 12.58 1.37
CA CYS A 70 5.22 11.86 2.64
C CYS A 70 4.74 10.42 2.50
N LYS A 71 3.97 10.09 1.45
CA LYS A 71 3.55 8.69 1.25
C LYS A 71 4.74 7.79 0.92
N ARG A 72 5.81 8.32 0.31
CA ARG A 72 7.07 7.59 0.07
C ARG A 72 7.80 7.14 1.33
N ILE A 73 7.44 7.67 2.51
CA ILE A 73 8.02 7.26 3.79
C ILE A 73 7.04 6.40 4.60
N ASP A 74 5.84 6.11 4.09
CA ASP A 74 4.91 5.16 4.71
C ASP A 74 5.52 3.76 4.73
N TYR A 75 5.30 3.00 5.79
CA TYR A 75 5.80 1.63 5.83
C TYR A 75 4.98 0.72 6.72
N LEU A 76 4.98 -0.55 6.35
CA LEU A 76 4.49 -1.64 7.17
C LEU A 76 5.71 -2.30 7.84
N LEU A 77 5.59 -2.63 9.12
CA LEU A 77 6.61 -3.35 9.87
C LEU A 77 6.00 -4.65 10.35
N VAL A 78 6.64 -5.77 10.03
CA VAL A 78 6.23 -7.11 10.45
C VAL A 78 6.98 -7.48 11.72
N HIS A 79 6.23 -7.73 12.79
CA HIS A 79 6.74 -8.13 14.10
C HIS A 79 6.50 -9.61 14.34
N ARG A 80 7.53 -10.31 14.79
CA ARG A 80 7.43 -11.72 15.19
C ARG A 80 7.76 -11.87 16.66
N ASN A 81 7.12 -12.84 17.29
CA ASN A 81 7.50 -13.24 18.63
C ASN A 81 8.97 -13.73 18.61
N PRO A 82 9.85 -13.18 19.46
CA PRO A 82 11.28 -13.48 19.41
C PRO A 82 11.61 -14.92 19.81
N THR A 83 10.70 -15.62 20.47
CA THR A 83 10.91 -17.00 20.94
C THR A 83 10.30 -18.03 20.00
N THR A 84 9.08 -17.79 19.52
CA THR A 84 8.36 -18.77 18.68
C THR A 84 8.51 -18.50 17.19
N SER A 85 9.03 -17.34 16.80
CA SER A 85 9.05 -16.84 15.42
C SER A 85 7.65 -16.78 14.78
N VAL A 86 6.57 -16.90 15.54
CA VAL A 86 5.19 -16.73 15.03
C VAL A 86 4.94 -15.24 14.78
N LEU A 87 4.16 -14.93 13.74
CA LEU A 87 3.68 -13.56 13.49
C LEU A 87 2.94 -13.05 14.73
N ASP A 88 3.47 -11.98 15.33
CA ASP A 88 2.85 -11.33 16.48
C ASP A 88 1.88 -10.26 15.99
N SER A 89 2.40 -9.29 15.24
CA SER A 89 1.63 -8.15 14.77
C SER A 89 2.26 -7.51 13.53
N LEU A 90 1.50 -6.63 12.89
CA LEU A 90 2.02 -5.69 11.90
C LEU A 90 1.71 -4.27 12.36
N THR A 91 2.59 -3.31 12.06
CA THR A 91 2.30 -1.89 12.31
C THR A 91 2.43 -1.09 11.03
N TYR A 92 1.44 -0.27 10.70
CA TYR A 92 1.48 0.64 9.56
C TYR A 92 1.68 2.08 10.02
N ASN A 93 2.73 2.68 9.50
CA ASN A 93 3.09 4.07 9.72
C ASN A 93 2.68 4.85 8.48
N ASN A 94 1.75 5.79 8.65
CA ASN A 94 1.22 6.59 7.56
C ASN A 94 1.52 8.06 7.83
N PHE A 95 2.05 8.78 6.84
CA PHE A 95 2.48 10.16 6.95
C PHE A 95 1.74 11.05 5.96
N ARG A 96 1.50 12.29 6.38
CA ARG A 96 1.00 13.38 5.54
C ARG A 96 1.89 14.59 5.67
N LEU A 97 1.86 15.45 4.67
CA LEU A 97 2.52 16.73 4.73
C LEU A 97 1.70 17.65 5.66
N ASP A 98 2.34 18.22 6.67
CA ASP A 98 1.73 19.17 7.60
C ASP A 98 2.65 20.37 7.80
N LYS A 99 2.13 21.47 8.36
CA LYS A 99 2.89 22.70 8.61
C LYS A 99 3.23 22.82 10.10
N VAL A 100 4.49 22.58 10.45
CA VAL A 100 5.02 22.67 11.82
C VAL A 100 5.95 23.88 11.90
N GLU A 101 5.65 24.82 12.80
CA GLU A 101 6.47 26.03 13.02
C GLU A 101 6.83 26.80 11.73
N GLY A 102 5.91 26.81 10.76
CA GLY A 102 6.10 27.50 9.48
C GLY A 102 6.75 26.65 8.37
N LYS A 103 7.26 25.45 8.67
CA LYS A 103 7.89 24.53 7.70
C LYS A 103 6.98 23.37 7.34
N LEU A 104 7.12 22.89 6.11
CA LEU A 104 6.42 21.69 5.64
C LEU A 104 7.19 20.44 6.07
N GLU A 105 6.56 19.59 6.86
CA GLU A 105 7.16 18.38 7.42
C GLU A 105 6.23 17.18 7.21
N CYS A 106 6.81 15.98 7.11
CA CYS A 106 6.04 14.74 7.04
C CYS A 106 5.73 14.25 8.44
N MET A 107 4.48 14.44 8.84
CA MET A 107 3.99 14.07 10.16
C MET A 107 3.17 12.79 10.07
N SER A 108 3.26 11.96 11.10
CA SER A 108 2.39 10.80 11.24
C SER A 108 0.93 11.26 11.26
N ILE A 109 0.08 10.63 10.46
CA ILE A 109 -1.36 10.88 10.43
C ILE A 109 -2.00 10.45 11.75
N PHE A 110 -1.45 9.40 12.34
CA PHE A 110 -1.93 8.80 13.58
C PHE A 110 -1.01 9.17 14.75
N GLU A 111 -1.58 9.35 15.94
CA GLU A 111 -0.80 9.55 17.17
C GLU A 111 0.14 8.36 17.44
N PHE A 112 -0.32 7.15 17.08
CA PHE A 112 0.46 5.92 17.09
C PHE A 112 0.22 5.13 15.79
N PRO A 113 1.19 4.32 15.33
CA PRO A 113 0.99 3.46 14.17
C PRO A 113 -0.21 2.54 14.35
N ARG A 114 -0.98 2.34 13.27
CA ARG A 114 -2.08 1.37 13.28
C ARG A 114 -1.52 -0.04 13.45
N LEU A 115 -2.10 -0.78 14.37
CA LEU A 115 -1.68 -2.13 14.72
C LEU A 115 -2.64 -3.13 14.09
N LEU A 116 -2.13 -4.07 13.29
CA LEU A 116 -2.84 -5.27 12.87
C LEU A 116 -2.41 -6.41 13.79
N GLN A 117 -3.36 -6.95 14.55
CA GLN A 117 -3.08 -8.02 15.50
C GLN A 117 -4.17 -9.09 15.46
N LYS A 118 -3.94 -10.18 16.20
CA LYS A 118 -4.80 -11.38 16.18
C LYS A 118 -4.94 -11.90 14.74
N ASN A 119 -3.81 -11.93 14.04
CA ASN A 119 -3.72 -12.29 12.63
C ASN A 119 -3.86 -13.81 12.47
N GLU A 120 -4.80 -14.24 11.64
CA GLU A 120 -5.05 -15.65 11.34
C GLU A 120 -5.30 -15.80 9.85
N LEU A 121 -4.56 -16.67 9.17
CA LEU A 121 -4.83 -17.00 7.78
C LEU A 121 -5.94 -18.05 7.72
N LEU A 122 -7.14 -17.64 7.31
CA LEU A 122 -8.32 -18.53 7.27
C LEU A 122 -8.29 -19.46 6.07
N ARG A 123 -7.76 -18.96 4.96
CA ARG A 123 -7.56 -19.64 3.68
C ARG A 123 -6.47 -18.91 2.91
N PRO A 124 -5.82 -19.55 1.92
CA PRO A 124 -4.86 -18.86 1.06
C PRO A 124 -5.41 -17.52 0.58
N GLY A 125 -4.62 -16.46 0.74
CA GLY A 125 -4.98 -15.12 0.29
C GLY A 125 -5.88 -14.31 1.23
N TYR A 126 -6.45 -14.90 2.30
CA TYR A 126 -7.39 -14.20 3.18
C TYR A 126 -7.00 -14.31 4.66
N MET A 127 -6.62 -13.17 5.24
CA MET A 127 -6.24 -13.06 6.63
C MET A 127 -7.34 -12.37 7.44
N ARG A 128 -7.77 -12.98 8.53
CA ARG A 128 -8.55 -12.31 9.57
C ARG A 128 -7.62 -11.49 10.44
N THR A 129 -8.02 -10.26 10.76
CA THR A 129 -7.23 -9.35 11.62
C THR A 129 -8.12 -8.37 12.39
N SER A 130 -7.55 -7.81 13.46
CA SER A 130 -8.06 -6.63 14.17
C SER A 130 -7.10 -5.48 13.93
N ILE A 131 -7.59 -4.38 13.37
CA ILE A 131 -6.84 -3.14 13.13
C ILE A 131 -7.24 -2.14 14.19
N GLU A 132 -6.27 -1.63 14.94
CA GLU A 132 -6.50 -0.76 16.08
C GLU A 132 -5.72 0.56 15.99
N ASP A 133 -6.41 1.65 16.32
CA ASP A 133 -5.83 2.98 16.49
C ASP A 133 -5.40 3.16 17.96
N GLY A 134 -4.12 3.49 18.19
CA GLY A 134 -3.66 3.90 19.52
C GLY A 134 -3.94 5.38 19.78
N TYR A 135 -4.23 5.74 21.02
CA TYR A 135 -4.40 7.12 21.46
C TYR A 135 -4.11 7.29 22.95
N TYR A 136 -3.79 8.51 23.37
CA TYR A 136 -3.75 8.86 24.79
C TYR A 136 -5.11 9.38 25.28
N GLU A 137 -5.76 8.63 26.15
CA GLU A 137 -6.97 9.03 26.86
C GLU A 137 -6.61 9.95 28.05
N GLN A 138 -7.25 11.12 28.13
CA GLN A 138 -7.12 12.01 29.28
C GLN A 138 -7.84 11.41 30.49
N LEU A 139 -7.10 11.18 31.57
CA LEU A 139 -7.68 10.76 32.84
C LEU A 139 -8.10 11.97 33.67
N TYR A 140 -9.14 11.82 34.47
CA TYR A 140 -9.63 12.84 35.37
C TYR A 140 -9.72 12.27 36.78
N LYS A 141 -9.52 13.13 37.80
CA LYS A 141 -9.79 12.79 39.20
C LYS A 141 -11.29 12.55 39.39
N ASP A 142 -11.68 12.07 40.58
CA ASP A 142 -13.07 11.80 40.94
C ASP A 142 -14.02 13.02 40.80
N ASP A 143 -13.46 14.24 40.75
CA ASP A 143 -14.20 15.47 40.48
C ASP A 143 -14.62 15.67 39.01
N GLY A 144 -14.14 14.80 38.10
CA GLY A 144 -14.43 14.81 36.66
C GLY A 144 -13.88 16.00 35.89
N LYS A 145 -13.06 16.85 36.53
CA LYS A 145 -12.60 18.13 35.95
C LYS A 145 -11.10 18.32 36.06
N THR A 146 -10.48 17.82 37.13
CA THR A 146 -9.04 17.92 37.33
C THR A 146 -8.34 16.83 36.53
N LYS A 147 -7.50 17.24 35.59
CA LYS A 147 -6.67 16.34 34.77
C LYS A 147 -5.72 15.54 35.67
N ASP A 148 -5.69 14.22 35.49
CA ASP A 148 -4.90 13.27 36.28
C ASP A 148 -3.97 12.41 35.39
N GLY A 149 -3.34 13.05 34.41
CA GLY A 149 -2.44 12.38 33.47
C GLY A 149 -3.16 11.77 32.27
N ARG A 150 -2.48 10.86 31.57
CA ARG A 150 -2.98 10.22 30.35
C ARG A 150 -2.71 8.72 30.38
N ALA A 151 -3.67 7.92 29.93
CA ALA A 151 -3.51 6.49 29.74
C ALA A 151 -3.42 6.15 28.26
N TYR A 152 -2.53 5.22 27.91
CA TYR A 152 -2.52 4.65 26.58
C TYR A 152 -3.71 3.72 26.38
N ARG A 153 -4.48 3.93 25.31
CA ARG A 153 -5.63 3.12 24.92
C ARG A 153 -5.56 2.76 23.45
N ARG A 154 -6.32 1.73 23.07
CA ARG A 154 -6.57 1.34 21.68
C ARG A 154 -8.06 1.28 21.41
N LYS A 155 -8.47 1.62 20.19
CA LYS A 155 -9.84 1.47 19.68
C LYS A 155 -9.82 0.66 18.40
N ASP A 156 -10.81 -0.19 18.22
CA ASP A 156 -10.98 -0.95 16.97
C ASP A 156 -11.31 0.02 15.83
N HIS A 157 -10.47 -0.01 14.78
CA HIS A 157 -10.73 0.66 13.51
C HIS A 157 -11.45 -0.28 12.53
N PHE A 158 -10.98 -1.53 12.46
CA PHE A 158 -11.54 -2.56 11.60
C PHE A 158 -11.34 -3.93 12.22
N LYS A 159 -12.32 -4.83 12.04
CA LYS A 159 -12.21 -6.23 12.41
C LYS A 159 -12.89 -7.07 11.34
N GLY A 160 -12.15 -7.97 10.72
CA GLY A 160 -12.67 -8.76 9.61
C GLY A 160 -11.59 -9.45 8.81
N GLU A 161 -11.97 -9.93 7.64
CA GLU A 161 -11.08 -10.53 6.65
C GLU A 161 -10.54 -9.45 5.72
N LEU A 162 -9.27 -9.59 5.33
CA LEU A 162 -8.64 -8.79 4.28
C LEU A 162 -7.91 -9.71 3.30
N GLU A 163 -7.87 -9.32 2.03
CA GLU A 163 -7.01 -9.99 1.04
C GLU A 163 -5.54 -9.63 1.26
N ILE A 164 -4.66 -10.64 1.23
CA ILE A 164 -3.22 -10.47 1.37
C ILE A 164 -2.46 -11.46 0.49
N GLY A 165 -1.37 -11.01 -0.12
CA GLY A 165 -0.52 -11.90 -0.92
C GLY A 165 0.56 -11.11 -1.63
N PHE A 166 1.08 -11.66 -2.71
CA PHE A 166 2.14 -11.04 -3.49
C PHE A 166 1.71 -10.82 -4.93
N GLN A 167 2.11 -9.70 -5.51
CA GLN A 167 1.90 -9.40 -6.91
C GLN A 167 3.10 -8.62 -7.44
N ALA A 168 3.70 -9.10 -8.54
CA ALA A 168 4.95 -8.56 -9.09
C ALA A 168 6.10 -8.44 -8.05
N GLY A 169 6.16 -9.34 -7.07
CA GLY A 169 7.15 -9.32 -5.99
C GLY A 169 6.88 -8.31 -4.86
N TYR A 170 5.77 -7.58 -4.90
CA TYR A 170 5.32 -6.69 -3.82
C TYR A 170 4.30 -7.38 -2.93
N LEU A 171 4.38 -7.13 -1.63
CA LEU A 171 3.29 -7.46 -0.70
C LEU A 171 2.09 -6.60 -1.04
N ARG A 172 0.97 -7.23 -1.39
CA ARG A 172 -0.34 -6.60 -1.63
C ARG A 172 -1.24 -6.87 -0.44
N VAL A 173 -1.85 -5.81 0.10
CA VAL A 173 -2.80 -5.91 1.22
C VAL A 173 -4.06 -5.11 0.85
N GLU A 174 -5.25 -5.68 1.01
CA GLU A 174 -6.49 -4.93 0.93
C GLU A 174 -6.49 -3.80 1.96
N ASP A 175 -6.80 -2.60 1.51
CA ASP A 175 -6.64 -1.39 2.30
C ASP A 175 -7.78 -1.21 3.30
N ARG A 176 -7.65 -1.79 4.48
CA ARG A 176 -8.49 -1.49 5.65
C ARG A 176 -7.73 -0.66 6.70
N ILE A 177 -6.59 -0.08 6.31
CA ILE A 177 -5.57 0.41 7.24
C ILE A 177 -5.08 1.82 6.95
N SER A 178 -5.20 2.33 5.73
CA SER A 178 -4.85 3.72 5.45
C SER A 178 -5.95 4.68 5.89
N ASP A 179 -5.68 5.98 5.78
CA ASP A 179 -6.68 7.04 5.96
C ASP A 179 -7.61 7.23 4.75
N TYR A 180 -7.53 6.35 3.75
CA TYR A 180 -8.34 6.42 2.54
C TYR A 180 -9.84 6.24 2.84
N SER A 181 -10.63 7.23 2.44
CA SER A 181 -12.09 7.19 2.48
C SER A 181 -12.61 6.64 1.15
N ARG A 182 -13.24 5.46 1.22
CA ARG A 182 -13.85 4.81 0.06
C ARG A 182 -15.01 5.62 -0.49
N ILE A 183 -15.15 5.61 -1.82
CA ILE A 183 -16.25 6.26 -2.52
C ILE A 183 -17.50 5.38 -2.44
N THR A 184 -17.33 4.06 -2.56
CA THR A 184 -18.43 3.07 -2.46
C THR A 184 -18.10 1.99 -1.44
N LYS A 185 -19.14 1.33 -0.91
CA LYS A 185 -18.95 0.27 0.10
C LYS A 185 -18.16 -0.93 -0.44
N ASP A 186 -18.31 -1.21 -1.73
CA ASP A 186 -17.73 -2.37 -2.40
C ASP A 186 -16.41 -2.05 -3.11
N GLU A 187 -15.90 -0.83 -2.98
CA GLU A 187 -14.62 -0.42 -3.57
C GLU A 187 -13.47 -1.22 -2.95
N LYS A 188 -12.82 -2.02 -3.79
CA LYS A 188 -11.57 -2.72 -3.45
C LYS A 188 -10.39 -1.80 -3.72
N VAL A 189 -9.65 -1.55 -2.66
CA VAL A 189 -8.41 -0.77 -2.68
C VAL A 189 -7.32 -1.66 -2.15
N TYR A 190 -6.15 -1.61 -2.77
CA TYR A 190 -4.99 -2.40 -2.35
C TYR A 190 -3.78 -1.50 -2.15
N LEU A 191 -3.06 -1.73 -1.06
CA LEU A 191 -1.75 -1.14 -0.79
C LEU A 191 -0.67 -2.12 -1.23
N TYR A 192 0.39 -1.59 -1.82
CA TYR A 192 1.56 -2.35 -2.26
C TYR A 192 2.79 -1.92 -1.48
N PHE A 193 3.56 -2.91 -1.02
CA PHE A 193 4.77 -2.70 -0.26
C PHE A 193 5.93 -3.54 -0.77
N LYS A 194 7.13 -2.96 -0.77
CA LYS A 194 8.39 -3.63 -1.11
C LYS A 194 9.16 -3.96 0.16
N LYS A 195 9.62 -5.20 0.30
CA LYS A 195 10.54 -5.57 1.39
C LYS A 195 11.84 -4.78 1.25
N MET A 196 12.29 -4.19 2.36
CA MET A 196 13.58 -3.50 2.49
C MET A 196 14.64 -4.38 3.12
#